data_AF-A0A0D0BV35-F1
#
_entry.id   AF-A0A0D0BV35-F1
#
_cell.length_a   1.000
_cell.length_b   1.000
_cell.length_c   1.000
_cell.angle_alpha   90.00
_cell.angle_beta   90.00
_cell.angle_gamma   90.00
#
_symmetry.space_group_name_H-M   'P 1'
#
loop_
_entity.id
_entity.type
_entity.pdbx_description
1 polymer ?
#
loop_
_entity_poly.entity_id
_entity_poly.type
_entity_poly.pdbx_seq_one_letter_code
_entity_poly.pdbx_strand_id
1 'polypeptide(L)'
;AQILGLFLQSVFYGLFCISTAACIHSAWNFPKRGQSRSSVKWLMLTIAGLLWVVGTLDVILEVVRHVDAFITSPEGPLAKFTDLSDWINICKTTDIGVQTFIGDSLLIYRCWVIYNESWAVISLPLILWVGGTVCTILGATFESKFATRSTLNTPVLAPIIYGFWASTIALNIITTSLIVYRIWKVHQLTTKFRRNSILTESSSAKRPSYLMYIMRIMIDSGVLNTSMSVITLATYVSGSNSLYITSNVGIEVSGIAFNLIIIRAAAFTESQQVQTTQSIP
;
A
#
# COMPACT_ATOMS: atom_id res chain seq x y z
N ALA A 1 -4.71 13.04 22.05
CA ALA A 1 -4.72 12.44 20.70
C ALA A 1 -3.32 12.00 20.28
N GLN A 2 -2.31 12.88 20.31
CA GLN A 2 -0.95 12.56 19.84
C GLN A 2 -0.25 11.39 20.54
N ILE A 3 -0.22 11.35 21.89
CA ILE A 3 0.36 10.23 22.65
C ILE A 3 -0.34 8.89 22.33
N LEU A 4 -1.68 8.93 22.21
CA LEU A 4 -2.46 7.75 21.81
C LEU A 4 -2.14 7.32 20.36
N GLY A 5 -1.91 8.30 19.47
CA GLY A 5 -1.46 8.06 18.10
C GLY A 5 -0.10 7.37 18.05
N LEU A 6 0.88 7.87 18.81
CA LEU A 6 2.21 7.28 18.89
C LEU A 6 2.18 5.87 19.50
N PHE A 7 1.36 5.65 20.53
CA PHE A 7 1.16 4.31 21.09
C PHE A 7 0.58 3.35 20.05
N LEU A 8 -0.52 3.73 19.37
CA LEU A 8 -1.13 2.90 18.34
C LEU A 8 -0.16 2.65 17.18
N GLN A 9 0.52 3.69 16.69
CA GLN A 9 1.52 3.56 15.63
C GLN A 9 2.64 2.59 16.04
N SER A 10 3.13 2.62 17.28
CA SER A 10 4.15 1.66 17.74
C SER A 10 3.68 0.20 17.70
N VAL A 11 2.40 -0.05 18.01
CA VAL A 11 1.79 -1.39 17.92
C VAL A 11 1.69 -1.83 16.46
N PHE A 12 1.21 -0.96 15.57
CA PHE A 12 1.11 -1.26 14.15
C PHE A 12 2.48 -1.41 13.49
N TYR A 13 3.47 -0.61 13.87
CA TYR A 13 4.86 -0.76 13.43
C TYR A 13 5.45 -2.11 13.86
N GLY A 14 5.14 -2.59 15.06
CA GLY A 14 5.49 -3.94 15.49
C GLY A 14 4.91 -5.02 14.56
N LEU A 15 3.63 -4.91 14.23
CA LEU A 15 2.97 -5.80 13.25
C LEU A 15 3.60 -5.68 11.85
N PHE A 16 3.98 -4.48 11.45
CA PHE A 16 4.65 -4.22 10.18
C PHE A 16 6.03 -4.87 10.12
N CYS A 17 6.82 -4.79 11.20
CA CYS A 17 8.09 -5.50 11.33
C CYS A 17 7.92 -7.03 11.23
N ILE A 18 6.92 -7.59 11.92
CA ILE A 18 6.61 -9.03 11.85
C ILE A 18 6.24 -9.43 10.42
N SER A 19 5.41 -8.63 9.74
CA SER A 19 5.03 -8.89 8.36
C SER A 19 6.23 -8.85 7.40
N THR A 20 7.15 -7.90 7.61
CA THR A 20 8.38 -7.79 6.81
C THR A 20 9.31 -8.98 7.07
N ALA A 21 9.46 -9.39 8.33
CA ALA A 21 10.22 -10.59 8.69
C ALA A 21 9.63 -11.85 8.03
N ALA A 22 8.30 -11.98 8.00
CA ALA A 22 7.62 -13.08 7.30
C ALA A 22 7.86 -13.04 5.77
N CYS A 23 7.87 -11.86 5.14
CA CYS A 23 8.27 -11.69 3.74
C CYS A 23 9.70 -12.20 3.49
N ILE A 24 10.65 -11.80 4.35
CA ILE A 24 12.07 -12.20 4.23
C ILE A 24 12.23 -13.71 4.45
N HIS A 25 11.59 -14.26 5.48
CA HIS A 25 11.62 -15.69 5.77
C HIS A 25 11.04 -16.53 4.62
N SER A 26 9.90 -16.09 4.06
CA SER A 26 9.32 -16.73 2.88
C SER A 26 10.30 -16.66 1.70
N ALA A 27 10.92 -15.51 1.44
CA ALA A 27 11.91 -15.33 0.38
C ALA A 27 13.12 -16.27 0.54
N TRP A 28 13.60 -16.47 1.76
CA TRP A 28 14.79 -17.28 2.07
C TRP A 28 14.55 -18.78 1.90
N ASN A 29 13.38 -19.27 2.28
CA ASN A 29 13.06 -20.71 2.24
C ASN A 29 12.69 -21.21 0.84
N PHE A 30 12.66 -20.35 -0.18
CA PHE A 30 12.35 -20.82 -1.52
C PHE A 30 13.51 -21.61 -2.15
N PRO A 31 13.27 -22.86 -2.62
CA PRO A 31 14.28 -23.61 -3.36
C PRO A 31 14.66 -22.88 -4.66
N LYS A 32 15.97 -22.89 -4.98
CA LYS A 32 16.61 -22.26 -6.15
C LYS A 32 16.27 -22.95 -7.49
N ARG A 33 15.00 -23.29 -7.76
CA ARG A 33 14.62 -23.98 -9.01
C ARG A 33 13.95 -23.00 -9.99
N GLY A 34 14.75 -22.56 -10.97
CA GLY A 34 14.32 -21.79 -12.15
C GLY A 34 14.75 -20.31 -12.15
N GLN A 35 15.59 -19.91 -13.12
CA GLN A 35 16.14 -18.56 -13.30
C GLN A 35 15.07 -17.45 -13.44
N SER A 36 13.93 -17.73 -14.08
CA SER A 36 12.87 -16.72 -14.28
C SER A 36 12.16 -16.31 -12.99
N ARG A 37 12.11 -17.20 -11.98
CA ARG A 37 11.45 -16.92 -10.70
C ARG A 37 12.34 -16.21 -9.68
N SER A 38 13.66 -16.14 -9.88
CA SER A 38 14.52 -15.40 -8.94
C SER A 38 14.34 -13.90 -9.06
N SER A 39 14.17 -13.36 -10.27
CA SER A 39 14.04 -11.91 -10.48
C SER A 39 12.79 -11.34 -9.80
N VAL A 40 11.65 -12.06 -9.85
CA VAL A 40 10.41 -11.64 -9.17
C VAL A 40 10.55 -11.70 -7.65
N LYS A 41 11.26 -12.71 -7.12
CA LYS A 41 11.53 -12.82 -5.67
C LYS A 41 12.39 -11.67 -5.17
N TRP A 42 13.48 -11.36 -5.88
CA TRP A 42 14.35 -10.24 -5.54
C TRP A 42 13.61 -8.90 -5.62
N LEU A 43 12.78 -8.71 -6.66
CA LEU A 43 11.93 -7.52 -6.78
C LEU A 43 10.98 -7.38 -5.58
N MET A 44 10.28 -8.44 -5.18
CA MET A 44 9.38 -8.41 -4.02
C MET A 44 10.13 -8.13 -2.71
N LEU A 45 11.32 -8.70 -2.53
CA LEU A 45 12.16 -8.46 -1.36
C LEU A 45 12.66 -7.02 -1.31
N THR A 46 13.09 -6.47 -2.45
CA THR A 46 13.51 -5.07 -2.52
C THR A 46 12.37 -4.12 -2.20
N ILE A 47 11.16 -4.39 -2.67
CA ILE A 47 10.00 -3.54 -2.38
C ILE A 47 9.60 -3.62 -0.90
N ALA A 48 9.55 -4.84 -0.32
CA ALA A 48 9.26 -5.00 1.10
C ALA A 48 10.31 -4.31 1.98
N GLY A 49 11.60 -4.40 1.61
CA GLY A 49 12.68 -3.71 2.29
C GLY A 49 12.58 -2.19 2.19
N LEU A 50 12.26 -1.65 1.01
CA LEU A 50 12.05 -0.22 0.81
C LEU A 50 10.88 0.30 1.65
N LEU A 51 9.73 -0.39 1.63
CA LEU A 51 8.58 -0.03 2.46
C LEU A 51 8.92 -0.07 3.95
N TRP A 52 9.71 -1.06 4.38
CA TRP A 52 10.16 -1.15 5.77
C TRP A 52 11.05 0.03 6.16
N VAL A 53 12.05 0.38 5.35
CA VAL A 53 12.91 1.55 5.60
C VAL A 53 12.08 2.83 5.71
N VAL A 54 11.15 3.06 4.78
CA VAL A 54 10.27 4.24 4.83
C VAL A 54 9.42 4.26 6.10
N GLY A 55 8.81 3.13 6.48
CA GLY A 55 8.06 3.04 7.74
C GLY A 55 8.93 3.27 8.98
N THR A 56 10.16 2.73 9.00
CA THR A 56 11.09 2.99 10.12
C THR A 56 11.44 4.47 10.25
N LEU A 57 11.61 5.17 9.12
CA LEU A 57 11.89 6.60 9.09
C LEU A 57 10.70 7.40 9.62
N ASP A 58 9.47 7.08 9.22
CA ASP A 58 8.26 7.76 9.70
C ASP A 58 8.12 7.67 11.24
N VAL A 59 8.31 6.47 11.81
CA VAL A 59 8.26 6.26 13.26
C VAL A 59 9.36 7.04 13.98
N ILE A 60 10.60 7.02 13.45
CA ILE A 60 11.72 7.77 14.03
C ILE A 60 11.43 9.27 14.02
N LEU A 61 10.97 9.81 12.89
CA LEU A 61 10.62 11.23 12.76
C LEU A 61 9.51 11.61 13.73
N GLU A 62 8.54 10.72 13.95
CA GLU A 62 7.48 10.95 14.91
C GLU A 62 7.97 10.98 16.35
N VAL A 63 8.84 10.04 16.74
CA VAL A 63 9.44 10.03 18.08
C VAL A 63 10.28 11.28 18.30
N VAL A 64 11.11 11.67 17.34
CA VAL A 64 11.92 12.89 17.40
C VAL A 64 11.02 14.12 17.58
N ARG A 65 9.93 14.24 16.82
CA ARG A 65 8.96 15.34 16.96
C ARG A 65 8.36 15.42 18.36
N HIS A 66 7.99 14.28 18.92
CA HIS A 66 7.39 14.23 20.26
C HIS A 66 8.42 14.59 21.32
N VAL A 67 9.61 13.99 21.28
CA VAL A 67 10.70 14.29 22.22
C VAL A 67 11.06 15.78 22.17
N ASP A 68 11.18 16.35 20.99
CA ASP A 68 11.55 17.75 20.80
C ASP A 68 10.43 18.73 21.20
N ALA A 69 9.16 18.31 21.14
CA ALA A 69 8.02 19.06 21.64
C ALA A 69 7.90 19.02 23.18
N PHE A 70 8.33 17.94 23.82
CA PHE A 70 8.26 17.77 25.28
C PHE A 70 9.50 18.31 26.02
N ILE A 71 10.68 18.27 25.41
CA ILE A 71 11.95 18.62 26.09
C ILE A 71 12.38 20.06 25.79
N THR A 72 12.27 20.52 24.54
CA THR A 72 12.97 21.73 24.07
C THR A 72 12.11 22.99 24.11
N SER A 73 10.83 22.91 24.47
CA SER A 73 9.88 24.04 24.44
C SER A 73 9.62 24.64 25.83
N PRO A 74 10.28 25.76 26.20
CA PRO A 74 9.98 26.48 27.44
C PRO A 74 8.59 27.14 27.46
N GLU A 75 7.95 27.35 26.30
CA GLU A 75 6.60 27.93 26.16
C GLU A 75 5.46 26.90 26.18
N GLY A 76 5.79 25.61 26.36
CA GLY A 76 4.84 24.51 26.44
C GLY A 76 4.59 23.77 25.11
N PRO A 77 4.03 22.55 25.14
CA PRO A 77 3.98 21.64 23.98
C PRO A 77 3.14 22.19 22.82
N LEU A 78 2.11 22.99 23.10
CA LEU A 78 1.16 23.46 22.10
C LEU A 78 1.79 24.38 21.03
N ALA A 79 2.75 25.22 21.42
CA ALA A 79 3.36 26.22 20.53
C ALA A 79 4.18 25.57 19.41
N LYS A 80 4.87 24.47 19.70
CA LYS A 80 5.67 23.72 18.72
C LYS A 80 4.82 22.81 17.84
N PHE A 81 3.68 22.31 18.34
CA PHE A 81 2.72 21.58 17.49
C PHE A 81 2.02 22.48 16.45
N THR A 82 1.92 23.78 16.72
CA THR A 82 1.41 24.79 15.78
C THR A 82 2.45 25.33 14.80
N ASP A 83 3.74 25.15 15.07
CA ASP A 83 4.81 25.61 14.17
C ASP A 83 5.05 24.56 13.07
N LEU A 84 4.24 24.68 12.02
CA LEU A 84 4.22 23.81 10.83
C LEU A 84 5.45 23.98 9.92
N SER A 85 6.38 24.86 10.30
CA SER A 85 7.63 25.17 9.60
C SER A 85 8.75 24.18 9.90
N ASP A 86 8.53 23.21 10.79
CA ASP A 86 9.54 22.21 11.10
C ASP A 86 9.74 21.27 9.90
N TRP A 87 11.01 21.10 9.52
CA TRP A 87 11.50 20.15 8.51
C TRP A 87 10.86 18.75 8.63
N ILE A 88 10.45 18.37 9.84
CA ILE A 88 9.76 17.13 10.16
C ILE A 88 8.43 16.98 9.40
N ASN A 89 7.63 18.05 9.25
CA ASN A 89 6.34 17.97 8.57
C ASN A 89 6.53 17.71 7.06
N ILE A 90 7.52 18.38 6.45
CA ILE A 90 7.89 18.18 5.05
C ILE A 90 8.39 16.74 4.83
N CYS A 91 9.23 16.23 5.74
CA CYS A 91 9.69 14.85 5.69
C CYS A 91 8.51 13.87 5.78
N LYS A 92 7.55 14.08 6.68
CA LYS A 92 6.37 13.23 6.79
C LYS A 92 5.48 13.24 5.55
N THR A 93 5.19 14.42 4.99
CA THR A 93 4.42 14.53 3.73
C THR A 93 5.14 13.77 2.61
N THR A 94 6.47 13.87 2.57
CA THR A 94 7.30 13.15 1.59
C THR A 94 7.26 11.64 1.81
N ASP A 95 7.36 11.17 3.06
CA ASP A 95 7.33 9.74 3.40
C ASP A 95 5.99 9.10 3.03
N ILE A 96 4.86 9.75 3.36
CA ILE A 96 3.52 9.32 2.92
C ILE A 96 3.45 9.23 1.39
N GLY A 97 4.01 10.23 0.72
CA GLY A 97 4.11 10.28 -0.73
C GLY A 97 4.88 9.10 -1.32
N VAL A 98 6.09 8.85 -0.80
CA VAL A 98 6.96 7.77 -1.25
C VAL A 98 6.34 6.41 -0.97
N GLN A 99 5.75 6.21 0.20
CA GLN A 99 5.14 4.92 0.55
C GLN A 99 3.92 4.62 -0.33
N THR A 100 3.05 5.62 -0.53
CA THR A 100 1.90 5.51 -1.44
C THR A 100 2.36 5.28 -2.89
N PHE A 101 3.40 5.97 -3.34
CA PHE A 101 3.97 5.80 -4.68
C PHE A 101 4.44 4.36 -4.93
N ILE A 102 5.21 3.79 -3.99
CA ILE A 102 5.70 2.41 -4.08
C ILE A 102 4.52 1.43 -4.07
N GLY A 103 3.54 1.66 -3.20
CA GLY A 103 2.34 0.85 -3.07
C GLY A 103 1.50 0.80 -4.35
N ASP A 104 1.15 1.97 -4.87
CA ASP A 104 0.32 2.12 -6.08
C ASP A 104 1.05 1.58 -7.33
N SER A 105 2.37 1.79 -7.44
CA SER A 105 3.18 1.23 -8.52
C SER A 105 3.07 -0.29 -8.58
N LEU A 106 3.13 -0.94 -7.41
CA LEU A 106 3.05 -2.39 -7.30
C LEU A 106 1.64 -2.92 -7.63
N LEU A 107 0.58 -2.20 -7.25
CA LEU A 107 -0.80 -2.50 -7.67
C LEU A 107 -0.95 -2.41 -9.20
N ILE A 108 -0.44 -1.35 -9.81
CA ILE A 108 -0.47 -1.15 -11.27
C ILE A 108 0.33 -2.24 -12.00
N TYR A 109 1.56 -2.52 -11.55
CA TYR A 109 2.40 -3.56 -12.13
C TYR A 109 1.71 -4.93 -12.12
N ARG A 110 1.03 -5.26 -11.02
CA ARG A 110 0.27 -6.52 -10.93
C ARG A 110 -0.93 -6.53 -11.86
N CYS A 111 -1.67 -5.44 -11.97
CA CYS A 111 -2.76 -5.32 -12.94
C CYS A 111 -2.24 -5.51 -14.37
N TRP A 112 -1.05 -5.01 -14.69
CA TRP A 112 -0.39 -5.19 -15.99
C TRP A 112 -0.08 -6.64 -16.31
N VAL A 113 0.54 -7.35 -15.36
CA VAL A 113 0.84 -8.77 -15.52
C VAL A 113 -0.44 -9.60 -15.68
N ILE A 114 -1.51 -9.29 -14.92
CA ILE A 114 -2.79 -10.02 -14.97
C ILE A 114 -3.51 -9.84 -16.32
N TYR A 115 -3.38 -8.66 -16.92
CA TYR A 115 -3.97 -8.33 -18.21
C TYR A 115 -3.06 -8.69 -19.40
N ASN A 116 -2.01 -9.49 -19.18
CA ASN A 116 -1.08 -9.92 -20.22
C ASN A 116 -0.48 -8.72 -20.97
N GLU A 117 -0.01 -7.74 -20.20
CA GLU A 117 0.70 -6.54 -20.68
C GLU A 117 -0.14 -5.55 -21.51
N SER A 118 -1.47 -5.60 -21.41
CA SER A 118 -2.33 -4.69 -22.17
C SER A 118 -2.29 -3.25 -21.63
N TRP A 119 -1.68 -2.34 -22.38
CA TRP A 119 -1.55 -0.92 -22.00
C TRP A 119 -2.88 -0.16 -21.97
N ALA A 120 -3.85 -0.52 -22.81
CA ALA A 120 -5.15 0.16 -22.93
C ALA A 120 -5.96 0.18 -21.61
N VAL A 121 -5.78 -0.86 -20.79
CA VAL A 121 -6.50 -1.04 -19.53
C VAL A 121 -5.84 -0.27 -18.39
N ILE A 122 -4.55 0.05 -18.53
CA ILE A 122 -3.70 0.58 -17.45
C ILE A 122 -3.48 2.07 -17.58
N SER A 123 -3.69 2.62 -18.77
CA SER A 123 -3.69 4.06 -19.01
C SER A 123 -4.49 4.80 -17.93
N LEU A 124 -5.67 4.30 -17.55
CA LEU A 124 -6.52 4.94 -16.55
C LEU A 124 -5.91 4.93 -15.14
N PRO A 125 -5.55 3.77 -14.52
CA PRO A 125 -4.81 3.75 -13.26
C PRO A 125 -3.51 4.57 -13.28
N LEU A 126 -2.80 4.58 -14.41
CA LEU A 126 -1.52 5.27 -14.55
C LEU A 126 -1.70 6.80 -14.59
N ILE A 127 -2.75 7.29 -15.24
CA ILE A 127 -3.12 8.71 -15.22
C ILE A 127 -3.48 9.16 -13.80
N LEU A 128 -4.27 8.35 -13.07
CA LEU A 128 -4.63 8.65 -11.68
C LEU A 128 -3.40 8.67 -10.77
N TRP A 129 -2.49 7.73 -10.97
CA TRP A 129 -1.23 7.67 -10.24
C TRP A 129 -0.37 8.90 -10.49
N VAL A 130 -0.14 9.28 -11.75
CA VAL A 130 0.58 10.51 -12.09
C VAL A 130 -0.12 11.73 -11.49
N GLY A 131 -1.45 11.82 -11.57
CA GLY A 131 -2.21 12.89 -10.94
C GLY A 131 -1.98 12.98 -9.42
N GLY A 132 -2.03 11.84 -8.72
CA GLY A 132 -1.74 11.77 -7.29
C GLY A 132 -0.32 12.22 -6.95
N THR A 133 0.68 11.80 -7.74
CA THR A 133 2.08 12.22 -7.51
C THR A 133 2.29 13.71 -7.71
N VAL A 134 1.65 14.30 -8.71
CA VAL A 134 1.69 15.75 -8.92
C VAL A 134 1.06 16.46 -7.73
N CYS A 135 -0.07 15.97 -7.19
CA CYS A 135 -0.66 16.52 -5.97
C CYS A 135 0.32 16.44 -4.78
N THR A 136 1.01 15.32 -4.57
CA THR A 136 2.00 15.19 -3.48
C THR A 136 3.16 16.17 -3.64
N ILE A 137 3.73 16.30 -4.85
CA ILE A 137 4.85 17.21 -5.13
C ILE A 137 4.42 18.66 -4.93
N LEU A 138 3.21 19.02 -5.39
CA LEU A 138 2.64 20.34 -5.13
C LEU A 138 2.46 20.56 -3.63
N GLY A 139 1.90 19.61 -2.89
CA GLY A 139 1.76 19.68 -1.43
C GLY A 139 3.08 19.97 -0.73
N ALA A 140 4.11 19.17 -1.00
CA ALA A 140 5.44 19.34 -0.41
C ALA A 140 6.09 20.69 -0.78
N THR A 141 5.95 21.14 -2.04
CA THR A 141 6.50 22.43 -2.47
C THR A 141 5.75 23.62 -1.88
N PHE A 142 4.44 23.54 -1.73
CA PHE A 142 3.64 24.56 -1.04
C PHE A 142 3.98 24.62 0.44
N GLU A 143 4.10 23.48 1.12
CA GLU A 143 4.55 23.42 2.51
C GLU A 143 5.94 24.05 2.70
N SER A 144 6.90 23.74 1.81
CA SER A 144 8.25 24.30 1.88
C SER A 144 8.33 25.82 1.63
N LYS A 145 7.44 26.38 0.81
CA LYS A 145 7.47 27.81 0.41
C LYS A 145 6.66 28.71 1.32
N PHE A 146 5.59 28.20 1.93
CA PHE A 146 4.69 28.96 2.81
C PHE A 146 4.92 28.70 4.30
N ALA A 147 5.99 27.96 4.64
CA ALA A 147 6.44 27.65 5.98
C ALA A 147 6.52 28.89 6.92
N THR A 148 6.67 30.11 6.38
CA THR A 148 6.76 31.36 7.16
C THR A 148 5.40 32.01 7.50
N ARG A 149 4.26 31.50 7.03
CA ARG A 149 2.93 32.05 7.39
C ARG A 149 1.94 30.94 7.71
N SER A 150 1.96 30.55 8.98
CA SER A 150 0.94 29.84 9.74
C SER A 150 -0.47 29.87 9.14
N THR A 151 -0.98 28.71 8.73
CA THR A 151 -2.22 28.08 9.22
C THR A 151 -2.59 26.92 8.29
N LEU A 152 -2.87 25.76 8.88
CA LEU A 152 -3.35 24.50 8.26
C LEU A 152 -4.66 24.62 7.43
N ASN A 153 -5.07 25.83 7.07
CA ASN A 153 -6.34 26.12 6.40
C ASN A 153 -6.21 27.19 5.32
N THR A 154 -5.03 27.34 4.70
CA THR A 154 -4.98 28.10 3.45
C THR A 154 -5.82 27.38 2.40
N PRO A 155 -6.75 28.07 1.71
CA PRO A 155 -7.70 27.47 0.75
C PRO A 155 -7.04 26.76 -0.44
N VAL A 156 -5.71 26.83 -0.55
CA VAL A 156 -4.89 26.21 -1.59
C VAL A 156 -4.45 24.79 -1.23
N LEU A 157 -4.25 24.46 0.06
CA LEU A 157 -3.70 23.15 0.46
C LEU A 157 -4.79 22.07 0.56
N ALA A 158 -6.00 22.45 1.00
CA ALA A 158 -7.15 21.55 1.09
C ALA A 158 -7.47 20.83 -0.24
N PRO A 159 -7.60 21.51 -1.40
CA PRO A 159 -7.88 20.82 -2.66
C PRO A 159 -6.74 19.88 -3.10
N ILE A 160 -5.49 20.16 -2.74
CA ILE A 160 -4.34 19.29 -3.03
C ILE A 160 -4.44 17.99 -2.22
N ILE A 161 -4.74 18.10 -0.93
CA ILE A 161 -4.92 16.96 -0.03
C ILE A 161 -6.12 16.12 -0.46
N TYR A 162 -7.25 16.77 -0.79
CA TYR A 162 -8.43 16.07 -1.33
C TYR A 162 -8.11 15.33 -2.62
N GLY A 163 -7.37 15.95 -3.55
CA GLY A 163 -6.93 15.31 -4.79
C GLY A 163 -6.03 14.10 -4.56
N PHE A 164 -5.10 14.19 -3.61
CA PHE A 164 -4.21 13.09 -3.24
C PHE A 164 -4.98 11.88 -2.68
N TRP A 165 -5.85 12.10 -1.68
CA TRP A 165 -6.62 11.00 -1.09
C TRP A 165 -7.66 10.44 -2.08
N ALA A 166 -8.31 11.31 -2.86
CA ALA A 166 -9.29 10.87 -3.87
C ALA A 166 -8.63 10.06 -4.99
N SER A 167 -7.46 10.47 -5.47
CA SER A 167 -6.71 9.71 -6.49
C SER A 167 -6.26 8.35 -5.96
N THR A 168 -5.74 8.29 -4.73
CA THR A 168 -5.35 7.03 -4.07
C THR A 168 -6.53 6.08 -3.90
N ILE A 169 -7.67 6.59 -3.43
CA ILE A 169 -8.91 5.81 -3.28
C ILE A 169 -9.41 5.32 -4.64
N ALA A 170 -9.49 6.22 -5.63
CA ALA A 170 -9.93 5.87 -6.97
C ALA A 170 -9.03 4.81 -7.60
N LEU A 171 -7.71 4.95 -7.50
CA LEU A 171 -6.73 3.99 -8.00
C LEU A 171 -6.93 2.62 -7.35
N ASN A 172 -7.04 2.56 -6.02
CA ASN A 172 -7.26 1.29 -5.31
C ASN A 172 -8.59 0.62 -5.71
N ILE A 173 -9.68 1.37 -5.81
CA ILE A 173 -11.00 0.84 -6.21
C ILE A 173 -10.95 0.34 -7.65
N ILE A 174 -10.38 1.12 -8.56
CA ILE A 174 -10.33 0.80 -9.99
C ILE A 174 -9.45 -0.42 -10.21
N THR A 175 -8.21 -0.42 -9.70
CA THR A 175 -7.29 -1.56 -9.84
C THR A 175 -7.89 -2.84 -9.25
N THR A 176 -8.50 -2.77 -8.06
CA THR A 176 -9.17 -3.92 -7.45
C THR A 176 -10.36 -4.40 -8.31
N SER A 177 -11.19 -3.49 -8.81
CA SER A 177 -12.34 -3.82 -9.66
C SER A 177 -11.92 -4.47 -10.97
N LEU A 178 -10.85 -3.97 -11.61
CA LEU A 178 -10.28 -4.56 -12.82
C LEU A 178 -9.77 -5.98 -12.57
N ILE A 179 -9.05 -6.19 -11.47
CA ILE A 179 -8.56 -7.52 -11.08
C ILE A 179 -9.74 -8.49 -10.91
N VAL A 180 -10.77 -8.09 -10.15
CA VAL A 180 -11.97 -8.90 -9.93
C VAL A 180 -12.69 -9.20 -11.24
N TYR A 181 -12.91 -8.19 -12.09
CA TYR A 181 -13.59 -8.36 -13.38
C TYR A 181 -12.85 -9.32 -14.30
N ARG A 182 -11.52 -9.19 -14.42
CA ARG A 182 -10.70 -10.09 -15.24
C ARG A 182 -10.81 -11.53 -14.76
N ILE A 183 -10.75 -11.75 -13.45
CA ILE A 183 -10.80 -13.08 -12.84
C ILE A 183 -12.18 -13.69 -13.03
N TRP A 184 -13.24 -12.91 -12.85
CA TRP A 184 -14.61 -13.34 -13.14
C TRP A 184 -14.78 -13.73 -14.62
N LYS A 185 -14.26 -12.91 -15.55
CA LYS A 185 -14.30 -13.21 -16.99
C LYS A 185 -13.55 -14.50 -17.33
N VAL A 186 -12.36 -14.71 -16.78
CA VAL A 186 -11.58 -15.95 -16.98
C VAL A 186 -12.31 -17.15 -16.38
N HIS A 187 -12.92 -16.99 -15.20
CA HIS A 187 -13.71 -18.04 -14.58
C HIS A 187 -14.91 -18.44 -15.45
N GLN A 188 -15.68 -17.46 -15.94
CA GLN A 188 -16.83 -17.68 -16.82
C GLN A 188 -16.46 -18.37 -18.14
N LEU A 189 -15.33 -17.99 -18.74
CA LEU A 189 -14.83 -18.65 -19.95
C LEU A 189 -14.50 -20.12 -19.63
N THR A 190 -13.79 -20.38 -18.53
CA THR A 190 -13.39 -21.74 -18.13
C THR A 190 -14.59 -22.64 -17.80
N THR A 191 -15.63 -22.12 -17.12
CA THR A 191 -16.84 -22.88 -16.82
C THR A 191 -17.70 -23.14 -18.06
N LYS A 192 -17.76 -22.21 -19.03
CA LYS A 192 -18.43 -22.44 -20.32
C LYS A 192 -17.74 -23.51 -21.16
N PHE A 193 -16.40 -23.49 -21.23
CA PHE A 193 -15.65 -24.55 -21.92
C PHE A 193 -15.82 -25.91 -21.23
N ARG A 194 -15.80 -25.96 -19.89
CA ARG A 194 -16.03 -27.20 -19.11
C ARG A 194 -17.42 -27.81 -19.36
N ARG A 195 -18.46 -26.98 -19.60
CA ARG A 195 -19.82 -27.47 -19.88
C ARG A 195 -19.95 -28.12 -21.27
N ASN A 196 -19.14 -27.69 -22.23
CA ASN A 196 -19.07 -28.32 -23.56
C ASN A 196 -18.09 -29.51 -23.64
N SER A 197 -17.16 -29.64 -22.70
CA SER A 197 -16.07 -30.65 -22.74
C SER A 197 -16.24 -31.77 -21.71
N ILE A 198 -17.46 -32.27 -21.49
CA ILE A 198 -17.73 -33.44 -20.62
C ILE A 198 -17.07 -34.74 -21.15
N LEU A 199 -16.37 -34.71 -22.29
CA LEU A 199 -15.74 -35.88 -22.91
C LEU A 199 -14.20 -35.93 -22.92
N THR A 200 -13.49 -35.09 -22.17
CA THR A 200 -12.02 -35.27 -22.10
C THR A 200 -11.46 -34.86 -20.75
N GLU A 201 -11.23 -35.89 -19.93
CA GLU A 201 -10.42 -35.79 -18.74
C GLU A 201 -8.97 -35.38 -19.08
N SER A 202 -8.34 -34.80 -18.07
CA SER A 202 -6.90 -34.60 -17.89
C SER A 202 -6.34 -33.24 -18.32
N SER A 203 -5.80 -32.55 -17.30
CA SER A 203 -4.71 -31.54 -17.31
C SER A 203 -5.01 -30.06 -17.01
N SER A 204 -6.22 -29.49 -17.24
CA SER A 204 -6.44 -28.02 -17.07
C SER A 204 -7.30 -27.60 -15.86
N ALA A 205 -7.48 -28.48 -14.86
CA ALA A 205 -8.35 -28.22 -13.71
C ALA A 205 -7.74 -27.32 -12.60
N LYS A 206 -6.45 -26.99 -12.65
CA LYS A 206 -5.72 -26.33 -11.53
C LYS A 206 -5.65 -24.80 -11.58
N ARG A 207 -5.92 -24.15 -12.73
CA ARG A 207 -5.81 -22.68 -12.90
C ARG A 207 -6.89 -21.81 -12.22
N PRO A 208 -8.17 -22.20 -12.06
CA PRO A 208 -9.20 -21.29 -11.53
C PRO A 208 -9.04 -20.99 -10.03
N SER A 209 -8.45 -21.90 -9.25
CA SER A 209 -8.25 -21.70 -7.80
C SER A 209 -7.19 -20.62 -7.49
N TYR A 210 -6.11 -20.55 -8.29
CA TYR A 210 -5.05 -19.55 -8.13
C TYR A 210 -5.55 -18.11 -8.29
N LEU A 211 -6.30 -17.85 -9.36
CA LEU A 211 -6.82 -16.52 -9.65
C LEU A 211 -7.82 -16.09 -8.57
N MET A 212 -8.70 -16.99 -8.12
CA MET A 212 -9.64 -16.70 -7.04
C MET A 212 -8.95 -16.41 -5.70
N TYR A 213 -7.86 -17.11 -5.39
CA TYR A 213 -7.08 -16.86 -4.17
C TYR A 213 -6.41 -15.48 -4.23
N ILE A 214 -5.74 -15.14 -5.33
CA ILE A 214 -5.16 -13.80 -5.53
C ILE A 214 -6.23 -12.72 -5.45
N MET A 215 -7.40 -12.92 -6.08
CA MET A 215 -8.51 -11.98 -6.03
C MET A 215 -8.90 -11.66 -4.59
N ARG A 216 -9.09 -12.69 -3.75
CA ARG A 216 -9.48 -12.51 -2.36
C ARG A 216 -8.45 -11.71 -1.57
N ILE A 217 -7.16 -11.94 -1.82
CA ILE A 217 -6.09 -11.20 -1.16
C ILE A 217 -6.11 -9.71 -1.56
N MET A 218 -6.31 -9.43 -2.85
CA MET A 218 -6.39 -8.06 -3.35
C MET A 218 -7.60 -7.33 -2.78
N ILE A 219 -8.75 -8.01 -2.67
CA ILE A 219 -9.94 -7.43 -2.05
C ILE A 219 -9.67 -7.13 -0.57
N ASP A 220 -9.12 -8.09 0.18
CA ASP A 220 -8.87 -7.96 1.63
C ASP A 220 -7.93 -6.78 1.93
N SER A 221 -6.80 -6.70 1.21
CA SER A 221 -5.84 -5.60 1.33
C SER A 221 -6.34 -4.26 0.77
N GLY A 222 -7.06 -4.28 -0.36
CA GLY A 222 -7.63 -3.08 -0.97
C GLY A 222 -8.72 -2.44 -0.11
N VAL A 223 -9.55 -3.25 0.57
CA VAL A 223 -10.55 -2.77 1.53
C VAL A 223 -9.87 -2.14 2.74
N LEU A 224 -8.81 -2.76 3.28
CA LEU A 224 -8.05 -2.19 4.39
C LEU A 224 -7.45 -0.83 4.02
N ASN A 225 -6.78 -0.72 2.87
CA ASN A 225 -6.16 0.54 2.46
C ASN A 225 -7.19 1.64 2.13
N THR A 226 -8.28 1.26 1.45
CA THR A 226 -9.36 2.20 1.09
C THR A 226 -10.11 2.68 2.32
N SER A 227 -10.46 1.79 3.25
CA SER A 227 -11.14 2.18 4.50
C SER A 227 -10.30 3.15 5.32
N MET A 228 -8.99 2.90 5.42
CA MET A 228 -8.09 3.78 6.15
C MET A 228 -7.94 5.16 5.51
N SER A 229 -7.85 5.20 4.18
CA SER A 229 -7.81 6.45 3.41
C SER A 229 -9.11 7.25 3.57
N VAL A 230 -10.27 6.59 3.54
CA VAL A 230 -11.58 7.22 3.75
C VAL A 230 -11.72 7.76 5.17
N ILE A 231 -11.29 6.99 6.17
CA ILE A 231 -11.30 7.42 7.58
C ILE A 231 -10.42 8.68 7.75
N THR A 232 -9.22 8.67 7.16
CA THR A 232 -8.29 9.80 7.21
C THR A 232 -8.89 11.05 6.57
N LEU A 233 -9.48 10.91 5.38
CA LEU A 233 -10.18 11.96 4.68
C LEU A 233 -11.37 12.53 5.50
N ALA A 234 -12.18 11.65 6.11
CA ALA A 234 -13.30 12.06 6.95
C ALA A 234 -12.83 12.82 8.20
N THR A 235 -11.73 12.39 8.82
CA THR A 235 -11.14 13.11 9.96
C THR A 235 -10.59 14.48 9.56
N TYR A 236 -10.06 14.62 8.34
CA TYR A 236 -9.60 15.88 7.78
C TYR A 236 -10.74 16.86 7.55
N VAL A 237 -11.82 16.42 6.89
CA VAL A 237 -13.02 17.24 6.63
C VAL A 237 -13.67 17.69 7.95
N SER A 238 -13.64 16.84 8.98
CA SER A 238 -14.21 17.14 10.28
C SER A 238 -13.36 18.10 11.13
N GLY A 239 -12.15 18.46 10.67
CA GLY A 239 -11.21 19.28 11.44
C GLY A 239 -10.82 18.67 12.79
N SER A 240 -10.93 17.35 12.94
CA SER A 240 -10.74 16.67 14.22
C SER A 240 -9.26 16.37 14.45
N ASN A 241 -8.82 16.51 15.70
CA ASN A 241 -7.48 16.09 16.15
C ASN A 241 -7.22 14.59 15.97
N SER A 242 -8.24 13.79 15.62
CA SER A 242 -8.10 12.39 15.23
C SER A 242 -7.30 12.20 13.93
N LEU A 243 -7.17 13.23 13.08
CA LEU A 243 -6.35 13.21 11.86
C LEU A 243 -4.93 12.71 12.12
N TYR A 244 -4.31 13.17 13.22
CA TYR A 244 -2.94 12.79 13.56
C TYR A 244 -2.85 11.29 13.83
N ILE A 245 -3.84 10.71 14.50
CA ILE A 245 -3.87 9.28 14.80
C ILE A 245 -4.06 8.49 13.50
N THR A 246 -5.03 8.88 12.68
CA THR A 246 -5.39 8.16 11.46
C THR A 246 -4.29 8.23 10.40
N SER A 247 -3.60 9.35 10.29
CA SER A 247 -2.47 9.50 9.36
C SER A 247 -1.29 8.62 9.76
N ASN A 248 -0.90 8.63 11.04
CA ASN A 248 0.27 7.88 11.53
C ASN A 248 0.02 6.37 11.48
N VAL A 249 -1.17 5.91 11.89
CA VAL A 249 -1.53 4.50 11.78
C VAL A 249 -1.75 4.08 10.32
N GLY A 250 -2.15 5.02 9.45
CA GLY A 250 -2.47 4.76 8.05
C GLY A 250 -1.27 4.29 7.23
N ILE A 251 -0.12 4.91 7.46
CA ILE A 251 1.18 4.58 6.87
C ILE A 251 1.53 3.11 7.17
N GLU A 252 1.51 2.73 8.45
CA GLU A 252 1.83 1.38 8.90
C GLU A 252 0.83 0.34 8.37
N VAL A 253 -0.47 0.64 8.42
CA VAL A 253 -1.52 -0.26 7.91
C VAL A 253 -1.39 -0.46 6.41
N SER A 254 -1.07 0.58 5.65
CA SER A 254 -0.84 0.48 4.21
C SER A 254 0.37 -0.43 3.92
N GLY A 255 1.48 -0.22 4.63
CA GLY A 255 2.66 -1.10 4.58
C GLY A 255 2.34 -2.57 4.88
N ILE A 256 1.57 -2.84 5.94
CA ILE A 256 1.12 -4.19 6.31
C ILE A 256 0.26 -4.80 5.20
N ALA A 257 -0.68 -4.03 4.63
CA ALA A 257 -1.54 -4.49 3.54
C ALA A 257 -0.71 -4.92 2.33
N PHE A 258 0.33 -4.16 1.96
CA PHE A 258 1.23 -4.53 0.87
C PHE A 258 2.03 -5.81 1.16
N ASN A 259 2.60 -5.91 2.38
CA ASN A 259 3.34 -7.10 2.81
C ASN A 259 2.45 -8.35 2.83
N LEU A 260 1.20 -8.25 3.32
CA LEU A 260 0.22 -9.33 3.30
C LEU A 260 -0.01 -9.88 1.89
N ILE A 261 -0.07 -9.00 0.88
CA ILE A 261 -0.24 -9.46 -0.49
C ILE A 261 1.00 -10.23 -0.96
N ILE A 262 2.20 -9.77 -0.62
CA ILE A 262 3.46 -10.44 -0.97
C ILE A 262 3.53 -11.83 -0.32
N ILE A 263 3.32 -11.90 1.00
CA ILE A 263 3.39 -13.16 1.78
C ILE A 263 2.39 -14.17 1.24
N ARG A 264 1.13 -13.77 1.04
CA ARG A 264 0.09 -14.70 0.60
C ARG A 264 0.31 -15.15 -0.85
N ALA A 265 0.79 -14.27 -1.74
CA ALA A 265 1.18 -14.67 -3.10
C ALA A 265 2.35 -15.69 -3.08
N ALA A 266 3.31 -15.49 -2.18
CA ALA A 266 4.45 -16.37 -1.98
C ALA A 266 4.02 -17.75 -1.43
N ALA A 267 3.22 -17.79 -0.35
CA ALA A 267 2.71 -19.02 0.26
C ALA A 267 1.84 -19.86 -0.68
N PHE A 268 1.04 -19.21 -1.53
CA PHE A 268 0.27 -19.94 -2.54
C PHE A 268 1.18 -20.64 -3.55
N THR A 269 2.21 -19.94 -4.01
CA THR A 269 3.18 -20.50 -4.96
C THR A 269 3.87 -21.74 -4.38
N GLU A 270 4.15 -21.73 -3.08
CA GLU A 270 4.68 -22.88 -2.32
C GLU A 270 3.70 -24.06 -2.30
N SER A 271 2.43 -23.82 -1.96
CA SER A 271 1.40 -24.88 -1.93
C SER A 271 1.24 -25.58 -3.28
N GLN A 272 1.37 -24.85 -4.38
CA GLN A 272 1.35 -25.42 -5.73
C GLN A 272 2.58 -26.30 -6.00
N GLN A 273 3.77 -25.91 -5.55
CA GLN A 273 5.00 -26.68 -5.78
C GLN A 273 4.98 -28.02 -5.05
N VAL A 274 4.50 -28.05 -3.81
CA VAL A 274 4.35 -29.30 -3.04
C VAL A 274 3.40 -30.26 -3.74
N GLN A 275 2.24 -29.76 -4.19
CA GLN A 275 1.27 -30.58 -4.95
C GLN A 275 1.79 -31.06 -6.31
N THR A 276 2.69 -30.31 -6.96
CA THR A 276 3.27 -30.70 -8.24
C THR A 276 4.36 -31.78 -8.05
N THR A 277 5.15 -31.67 -6.98
CA THR A 277 6.21 -32.64 -6.66
C THR A 277 5.65 -33.99 -6.23
N GLN A 278 4.52 -34.01 -5.53
CA GLN A 278 3.81 -35.26 -5.17
C GLN A 278 3.09 -35.94 -6.34
N SER A 279 2.93 -35.26 -7.49
CA SER A 279 2.27 -35.80 -8.69
C SER A 279 3.22 -36.34 -9.75
N ILE A 280 4.54 -36.34 -9.49
CA ILE A 280 5.53 -36.97 -10.36
C ILE A 280 5.79 -38.38 -9.78
N PRO A 281 5.39 -39.46 -10.49
CA PRO A 281 5.62 -40.83 -10.04
C PRO A 281 7.12 -41.19 -10.02
#